data_AF-A0A8J6H2U0-F1
#
_entry.id   AF-A0A8J6H2U0-F1
#
_cell.length_a   1.000
_cell.length_b   1.000
_cell.length_c   1.000
_cell.angle_alpha   90.00
_cell.angle_beta   90.00
_cell.angle_gamma   90.00
#
_symmetry.space_group_name_H-M   'P 1'
#
loop_
_entity.id
_entity.type
_entity.pdbx_description
1 polymer ?
#
loop_
_entity_poly.entity_id
_entity_poly.type
_entity_poly.pdbx_seq_one_letter_code
_entity_poly.pdbx_strand_id
1 'polypeptide(L)'
;MLVNDEWGGTLIQYENKLRLLEIAQVPKEHVDAFKSVKTFKFFNTNNLWAKLDAIERVLDEGSLSLEIIINNKTLNNGLNVIQLETAVGAAMKSFEGGIGINVPRSRFLPFEKWVVSHVAAKDVPDHASGQIG
;
A
#
# COMPACT_ATOMS: atom_id res chain seq x y z
N MET A 1 -7.73 2.13 -18.12
CA MET A 1 -6.75 1.32 -17.37
C MET A 1 -5.94 0.53 -18.39
N LEU A 2 -4.63 0.40 -18.23
CA LEU A 2 -3.83 -0.49 -19.08
C LEU A 2 -3.58 -1.80 -18.31
N VAL A 3 -3.28 -2.87 -19.05
CA VAL A 3 -3.22 -4.28 -18.58
C VAL A 3 -2.28 -4.53 -17.39
N ASN A 4 -1.38 -3.59 -17.08
CA ASN A 4 -0.40 -3.73 -15.99
C ASN A 4 -0.90 -3.21 -14.63
N ASP A 5 -2.06 -2.53 -14.56
CA ASP A 5 -2.59 -1.99 -13.29
C ASP A 5 -3.32 -3.07 -12.45
N GLU A 6 -3.32 -4.35 -12.85
CA GLU A 6 -4.06 -5.46 -12.22
C GLU A 6 -3.38 -6.13 -11.02
N TRP A 7 -2.16 -5.71 -10.66
CA TRP A 7 -1.24 -6.46 -9.78
C TRP A 7 -0.80 -5.67 -8.53
N GLY A 8 -1.65 -4.78 -8.01
CA GLY A 8 -1.35 -4.00 -6.79
C GLY A 8 -2.54 -3.89 -5.84
N GLY A 9 -2.26 -3.58 -4.58
CA GLY A 9 -3.28 -3.39 -3.56
C GLY A 9 -4.09 -2.10 -3.68
N THR A 10 -5.26 -2.08 -3.03
CA THR A 10 -6.14 -0.90 -2.87
C THR A 10 -6.11 -0.43 -1.43
N LEU A 11 -6.31 0.88 -1.21
CA LEU A 11 -6.60 1.39 0.12
C LEU A 11 -8.04 1.05 0.53
N ILE A 12 -8.22 0.59 1.77
CA ILE A 12 -9.51 0.34 2.41
C ILE A 12 -9.54 0.99 3.79
N GLN A 13 -10.73 1.30 4.29
CA GLN A 13 -10.93 1.64 5.70
C GLN A 13 -11.46 0.41 6.44
N TYR A 14 -10.76 0.01 7.51
CA TYR A 14 -11.10 -1.16 8.32
C TYR A 14 -10.74 -0.89 9.79
N GLU A 15 -11.69 -1.12 10.71
CA GLU A 15 -11.57 -0.76 12.14
C GLU A 15 -11.17 0.72 12.33
N ASN A 16 -11.84 1.62 11.58
CA ASN A 16 -11.55 3.07 11.50
C ASN A 16 -10.13 3.46 11.06
N LYS A 17 -9.25 2.50 10.75
CA LYS A 17 -7.90 2.75 10.24
C LYS A 17 -7.81 2.53 8.73
N LEU A 18 -6.93 3.29 8.09
CA LEU A 18 -6.59 3.10 6.68
C LEU A 18 -5.64 1.90 6.56
N ARG A 19 -5.95 0.95 5.69
CA ARG A 19 -5.12 -0.25 5.42
C ARG A 19 -4.91 -0.41 3.93
N LEU A 20 -3.79 -1.03 3.56
CA LEU A 20 -3.56 -1.55 2.22
C LEU A 20 -4.10 -2.99 2.16
N LEU A 21 -5.03 -3.26 1.25
CA LEU A 21 -5.52 -4.61 0.95
C LEU A 21 -4.84 -5.07 -0.34
N GLU A 22 -3.96 -6.07 -0.23
CA GLU A 22 -3.27 -6.67 -1.37
C GLU A 22 -4.10 -7.80 -2.00
N ILE A 23 -3.97 -8.01 -3.32
CA ILE A 23 -4.71 -9.07 -4.03
C ILE A 23 -4.46 -10.47 -3.46
N ALA A 24 -3.26 -10.72 -2.91
CA ALA A 24 -2.90 -11.98 -2.25
C ALA A 24 -3.67 -12.26 -0.94
N GLN A 25 -4.33 -11.25 -0.37
CA GLN A 25 -5.14 -11.34 0.85
C GLN A 25 -6.63 -11.57 0.54
N VAL A 26 -7.02 -11.48 -0.73
CA VAL A 26 -8.42 -11.59 -1.18
C VAL A 26 -8.77 -13.07 -1.39
N PRO A 27 -9.88 -13.59 -0.83
CA PRO A 27 -10.38 -14.92 -1.13
C PRO A 27 -10.60 -15.13 -2.64
N LYS A 28 -10.33 -16.33 -3.16
CA LYS A 28 -10.32 -16.60 -4.61
C LYS A 28 -11.66 -16.27 -5.28
N GLU A 29 -12.75 -16.53 -4.58
CA GLU A 29 -14.13 -16.22 -4.92
C GLU A 29 -14.45 -14.71 -5.02
N HIS A 30 -13.55 -13.84 -4.58
CA HIS A 30 -13.71 -12.39 -4.56
C HIS A 30 -12.63 -11.65 -5.38
N VAL A 31 -11.68 -12.36 -5.99
CA VAL A 31 -10.60 -11.75 -6.81
C VAL A 31 -11.17 -10.96 -8.00
N ASP A 32 -12.19 -11.46 -8.68
CA ASP A 32 -12.80 -10.75 -9.81
C ASP A 32 -13.53 -9.46 -9.37
N ALA A 33 -14.14 -9.49 -8.19
CA ALA A 33 -14.75 -8.31 -7.58
C ALA A 33 -13.70 -7.28 -7.14
N PHE A 34 -12.51 -7.73 -6.74
CA PHE A 34 -11.36 -6.90 -6.39
C PHE A 34 -10.70 -6.25 -7.62
N LYS A 35 -10.50 -7.00 -8.70
CA LYS A 35 -9.98 -6.50 -9.98
C LYS A 35 -10.95 -5.53 -10.69
N SER A 36 -12.23 -5.55 -10.31
CA SER A 36 -13.25 -4.67 -10.90
C SER A 36 -13.05 -3.20 -10.52
N VAL A 37 -12.71 -2.38 -11.52
CA VAL A 37 -12.65 -0.91 -11.43
C VAL A 37 -13.98 -0.24 -11.02
N LYS A 38 -15.09 -0.98 -11.03
CA LYS A 38 -16.38 -0.52 -10.51
C LYS A 38 -16.44 -0.58 -8.98
N THR A 39 -15.70 -1.52 -8.39
CA THR A 39 -15.62 -1.74 -6.94
C THR A 39 -14.51 -0.88 -6.34
N PHE A 40 -13.30 -0.97 -6.90
CA PHE A 40 -12.12 -0.27 -6.40
C PHE A 40 -11.62 0.73 -7.46
N LYS A 41 -11.74 2.02 -7.16
CA LYS A 41 -11.39 3.13 -8.07
C LYS A 41 -9.93 3.60 -7.94
N PHE A 42 -9.23 3.16 -6.91
CA PHE A 42 -7.90 3.62 -6.54
C PHE A 42 -6.98 2.42 -6.31
N PHE A 43 -5.74 2.53 -6.74
CA PHE A 43 -4.70 1.53 -6.52
C PHE A 43 -3.49 2.20 -5.87
N ASN A 44 -2.78 1.47 -5.03
CA ASN A 44 -1.58 1.96 -4.37
C ASN A 44 -0.47 2.19 -5.40
N THR A 45 0.05 3.41 -5.49
CA THR A 45 1.17 3.75 -6.36
C THR A 45 2.54 3.43 -5.73
N ASN A 46 2.55 2.88 -4.51
CA ASN A 46 3.71 2.61 -3.64
C ASN A 46 4.58 3.85 -3.34
N ASN A 47 4.00 5.04 -3.49
CA ASN A 47 4.61 6.30 -3.08
C ASN A 47 4.27 6.52 -1.60
N LEU A 48 5.26 6.72 -0.72
CA LEU A 48 5.10 6.88 0.75
C LEU A 48 6.07 7.93 1.31
N TRP A 49 5.60 8.87 2.14
CA TRP A 49 6.37 9.58 3.19
C TRP A 49 5.82 9.02 4.51
N ALA A 50 6.45 9.38 5.61
CA ALA A 50 5.87 9.36 6.95
C ALA A 50 6.54 10.45 7.78
N LYS A 51 5.97 10.82 8.92
CA LYS A 51 6.69 11.65 9.90
C LYS A 51 7.76 10.77 10.58
N LEU A 52 8.99 11.26 10.69
CA LEU A 52 10.08 10.52 11.33
C LEU A 52 9.75 10.24 12.80
N ASP A 53 9.26 11.23 13.52
CA ASP A 53 8.82 11.14 14.93
C ASP A 53 7.73 10.06 15.12
N ALA A 54 6.88 9.85 14.09
CA ALA A 54 5.85 8.82 14.13
C ALA A 54 6.41 7.42 13.82
N ILE A 55 7.49 7.32 13.04
CA ILE A 55 8.23 6.06 12.86
C ILE A 55 8.95 5.71 14.17
N GLU A 56 9.68 6.66 14.76
CA GLU A 56 10.39 6.50 16.03
C GLU A 56 9.44 6.03 17.13
N ARG A 57 8.31 6.73 17.34
CA ARG A 57 7.25 6.31 18.27
C ARG A 57 6.77 4.88 18.04
N VAL A 58 6.49 4.50 16.79
CA VAL A 58 5.96 3.16 16.44
C VAL A 58 7.02 2.05 16.62
N LEU A 59 8.30 2.39 16.50
CA LEU A 59 9.42 1.48 16.80
C LEU A 59 9.62 1.33 18.32
N ASP A 60 9.65 2.43 19.06
CA ASP A 60 9.85 2.46 20.53
C ASP A 60 8.71 1.76 21.29
N GLU A 61 7.47 1.93 20.84
CA GLU A 61 6.29 1.20 21.36
C GLU A 61 6.28 -0.28 20.97
N GLY A 62 7.10 -0.70 19.99
CA GLY A 62 6.99 -2.01 19.35
C GLY A 62 5.66 -2.23 18.62
N SER A 63 4.96 -1.16 18.24
CA SER A 63 3.61 -1.20 17.65
C SER A 63 3.60 -1.37 16.12
N LEU A 64 4.77 -1.50 15.49
CA LEU A 64 4.93 -1.78 14.06
C LEU A 64 4.41 -3.18 13.70
N SER A 65 3.33 -3.25 12.91
CA SER A 65 2.71 -4.50 12.48
C SER A 65 2.76 -4.62 10.95
N LEU A 66 3.57 -5.56 10.47
CA LEU A 66 3.71 -5.92 9.07
C LEU A 66 3.14 -7.32 8.83
N GLU A 67 2.39 -7.49 7.73
CA GLU A 67 1.96 -8.80 7.26
C GLU A 67 3.08 -9.49 6.49
N ILE A 68 3.37 -10.75 6.85
CA ILE A 68 4.36 -11.57 6.16
C ILE A 68 3.74 -12.12 4.86
N ILE A 69 4.40 -11.84 3.75
CA ILE A 69 4.08 -12.38 2.43
C ILE A 69 5.03 -13.57 2.18
N ILE A 70 4.46 -14.73 1.89
CA ILE A 70 5.22 -15.97 1.64
C ILE A 70 5.32 -16.21 0.14
N ASN A 71 6.52 -16.08 -0.42
CA ASN A 71 6.80 -16.20 -1.83
C ASN A 71 7.64 -17.47 -2.10
N ASN A 72 6.98 -18.54 -2.53
CA ASN A 72 7.65 -19.81 -2.86
C ASN A 72 8.30 -19.71 -4.24
N LYS A 73 9.63 -19.84 -4.32
CA LYS A 73 10.39 -19.77 -5.56
C LYS A 73 11.20 -21.03 -5.80
N THR A 74 11.30 -21.45 -7.05
CA THR A 74 12.31 -22.42 -7.49
C THR A 74 13.47 -21.65 -8.10
N LEU A 75 14.66 -21.81 -7.54
CA LEU A 75 15.89 -21.20 -8.07
C LEU A 75 16.31 -21.91 -9.36
N ASN A 76 17.12 -21.25 -10.18
CA ASN A 76 17.60 -21.77 -11.47
C ASN A 76 18.39 -23.09 -11.37
N ASN A 77 18.86 -23.46 -10.18
CA ASN A 77 19.53 -24.73 -9.88
C ASN A 77 18.56 -25.83 -9.41
N GLY A 78 17.25 -25.63 -9.49
CA GLY A 78 16.21 -26.56 -9.06
C GLY A 78 15.90 -26.56 -7.56
N LEU A 79 16.57 -25.72 -6.76
CA LEU A 79 16.32 -25.63 -5.33
C LEU A 79 15.01 -24.85 -5.05
N ASN A 80 14.08 -25.47 -4.34
CA ASN A 80 12.90 -24.77 -3.82
C ASN A 80 13.26 -23.97 -2.57
N VAL A 81 12.91 -22.69 -2.55
CA VAL A 81 13.16 -21.76 -1.44
C VAL A 81 11.88 -21.01 -1.08
N ILE A 82 11.78 -20.63 0.19
CA ILE A 82 10.72 -19.76 0.69
C ILE A 82 11.33 -18.39 0.91
N GLN A 83 10.89 -17.40 0.15
CA GLN A 83 11.24 -16.00 0.37
C GLN A 83 10.14 -15.35 1.21
N LEU A 84 10.51 -14.79 2.35
CA LEU A 84 9.61 -14.01 3.20
C LEU A 84 9.77 -12.53 2.86
N GLU A 85 8.67 -11.87 2.56
CA GLU A 85 8.61 -10.45 2.19
C GLU A 85 7.63 -9.72 3.11
N THR A 86 7.71 -8.39 3.18
CA THR A 86 6.69 -7.54 3.81
C THR A 86 6.41 -6.34 2.92
N ALA A 87 5.16 -5.90 2.84
CA ALA A 87 4.80 -4.69 2.12
C ALA A 87 4.86 -3.49 3.07
N VAL A 88 5.64 -2.46 2.73
CA VAL A 88 5.73 -1.23 3.55
C VAL A 88 4.37 -0.53 3.72
N GLY A 89 3.46 -0.63 2.74
CA GLY A 89 2.09 -0.13 2.86
C GLY A 89 1.22 -0.89 3.88
N ALA A 90 1.56 -2.13 4.26
CA ALA A 90 0.88 -2.83 5.35
C ALA A 90 1.13 -2.16 6.72
N ALA A 91 2.23 -1.41 6.86
CA ALA A 91 2.54 -0.65 8.08
C ALA A 91 1.53 0.47 8.36
N MET A 92 0.73 0.92 7.37
CA MET A 92 -0.20 2.04 7.51
C MET A 92 -1.16 1.90 8.70
N LYS A 93 -1.53 0.67 9.08
CA LYS A 93 -2.40 0.36 10.23
C LYS A 93 -1.75 0.65 11.61
N SER A 94 -0.42 0.72 11.68
CA SER A 94 0.31 1.08 12.91
C SER A 94 0.40 2.59 13.11
N PHE A 95 0.14 3.39 12.07
CA PHE A 95 0.09 4.85 12.17
C PHE A 95 -1.31 5.36 12.47
N GLU A 96 -1.38 6.54 13.06
CA GLU A 96 -2.61 7.29 13.29
C GLU A 96 -2.73 8.42 12.27
N GLY A 97 -3.96 8.87 11.96
CA GLY A 97 -4.16 9.95 10.98
C GLY A 97 -3.74 9.62 9.54
N GLY A 98 -3.69 8.34 9.16
CA GLY A 98 -3.34 7.93 7.79
C GLY A 98 -4.36 8.41 6.74
N ILE A 99 -3.88 9.10 5.70
CA ILE A 99 -4.70 9.69 4.62
C ILE A 99 -4.24 9.14 3.26
N GLY A 100 -5.19 8.78 2.40
CA GLY A 100 -4.96 8.48 1.00
C GLY A 100 -5.11 9.74 0.14
N ILE A 101 -4.14 10.01 -0.75
CA ILE A 101 -4.19 11.16 -1.67
C ILE A 101 -4.29 10.64 -3.10
N ASN A 102 -5.35 11.02 -3.82
CA ASN A 102 -5.47 10.74 -5.25
C ASN A 102 -4.47 11.59 -6.03
N VAL A 103 -3.70 10.98 -6.93
CA VAL A 103 -2.66 11.64 -7.72
C VAL A 103 -2.85 11.35 -9.21
N PRO A 104 -2.53 12.29 -10.12
CA PRO A 104 -2.62 12.04 -11.55
C PRO A 104 -1.67 10.91 -11.97
N ARG A 105 -2.04 10.14 -13.01
CA ARG A 105 -1.27 8.97 -13.48
C ARG A 105 0.20 9.28 -13.80
N SER A 106 0.54 10.53 -14.13
CA SER A 106 1.93 11.00 -14.29
C SER A 106 2.82 10.85 -13.04
N ARG A 107 2.24 10.62 -11.85
CA ARG A 107 2.93 10.31 -10.59
C ARG A 107 3.11 8.80 -10.35
N PHE A 108 2.59 7.95 -11.23
CA PHE A 108 2.75 6.50 -11.19
C PHE A 108 3.47 6.04 -12.45
N LEU A 109 4.76 5.80 -12.31
CA LEU A 109 5.63 5.31 -13.37
C LEU A 109 6.22 3.95 -12.92
N PRO A 110 5.48 2.84 -13.11
CA PRO A 110 5.95 1.51 -12.73
C PRO A 110 7.07 1.06 -13.68
N PHE A 111 8.30 1.39 -13.32
CA PHE A 111 9.50 0.83 -13.94
C PHE A 111 10.04 -0.27 -13.03
N GLU A 112 10.13 -1.50 -13.53
CA GLU A 112 10.99 -2.48 -12.86
C GLU A 112 12.44 -2.02 -12.97
N LYS A 113 13.07 -1.82 -11.80
CA LYS A 113 14.42 -1.29 -11.52
C LYS A 113 14.45 0.21 -11.13
N TRP A 114 14.26 0.41 -9.83
CA TRP A 114 14.66 1.56 -8.99
C TRP A 114 13.85 2.87 -9.13
N VAL A 115 13.23 3.30 -8.01
CA VAL A 115 13.35 4.62 -7.34
C VAL A 115 12.35 4.70 -6.16
N VAL A 116 12.68 5.47 -5.11
CA VAL A 116 11.87 5.71 -3.90
C VAL A 116 11.19 7.09 -3.95
N SER A 117 9.88 7.22 -3.65
CA SER A 117 9.25 8.56 -3.43
C SER A 117 7.77 8.64 -2.91
N HIS A 118 7.54 9.10 -1.67
CA HIS A 118 6.62 10.23 -1.29
C HIS A 118 5.04 10.17 -1.37
N VAL A 119 4.32 9.95 -0.22
CA VAL A 119 2.88 10.29 0.14
C VAL A 119 2.75 10.87 1.57
N ALA A 120 2.12 12.04 1.73
CA ALA A 120 2.33 12.91 2.90
C ALA A 120 1.37 12.70 4.09
N ALA A 121 1.90 12.28 5.24
CA ALA A 121 1.23 12.35 6.54
C ALA A 121 1.40 13.76 7.14
N LYS A 122 0.36 14.60 7.11
CA LYS A 122 0.42 15.98 7.62
C LYS A 122 -0.72 16.23 8.61
N ASP A 123 -0.35 16.63 9.83
CA ASP A 123 -1.18 17.50 10.64
C ASP A 123 -1.18 18.87 9.96
N VAL A 124 -2.25 19.16 9.22
CA VAL A 124 -2.42 20.42 8.48
C VAL A 124 -3.11 21.42 9.39
N PRO A 125 -2.54 22.61 9.67
CA PRO A 125 -3.35 23.72 10.13
C PRO A 125 -4.40 24.06 9.06
N ASP A 126 -5.66 24.19 9.47
CA ASP A 126 -6.88 24.29 8.63
C ASP A 126 -6.88 25.40 7.55
N HIS A 127 -6.15 25.20 6.45
CA HIS A 127 -6.19 26.08 5.28
C HIS A 127 -5.98 25.31 3.96
N ALA A 128 -6.97 24.52 3.55
CA ALA A 128 -7.12 24.04 2.17
C ALA A 128 -8.57 23.64 1.85
N SER A 129 -9.48 24.61 1.76
CA SER A 129 -10.79 24.41 1.16
C SER A 129 -10.64 24.15 -0.35
N GLY A 130 -10.68 22.86 -0.75
CA GLY A 130 -10.50 22.41 -2.14
C GLY A 130 -11.48 21.29 -2.46
N GLN A 131 -12.51 21.63 -3.24
CA GLN A 131 -13.68 20.83 -3.61
C GLN A 131 -13.43 19.30 -3.79
N ILE A 132 -14.22 18.51 -3.06
CA ILE A 132 -14.48 17.09 -3.34
C ILE A 132 -15.46 16.95 -4.51
N GLY A 133 -15.16 16.03 -5.44
CA GLY A 133 -15.96 15.66 -6.61
C GLY A 133 -15.52 14.31 -7.17
#